data_AF-K5Y6K5-F1
#
_entry.id   AF-K5Y6K5-F1
#
_cell.length_a   1.000
_cell.length_b   1.000
_cell.length_c   1.000
_cell.angle_alpha   90.00
_cell.angle_beta   90.00
_cell.angle_gamma   90.00
#
_symmetry.space_group_name_H-M   'P 1'
#
loop_
_entity.id
_entity.type
_entity.pdbx_description
1 polymer ?
#
loop_
_entity_poly.entity_id
_entity_poly.type
_entity_poly.pdbx_seq_one_letter_code
_entity_poly.pdbx_strand_id
1 'polypeptide(L)'
;MSFFRLATRSLPRATFTPARFPSLYVPRARYSAAAGLSRDSIQSRVLDVLKGFEKVDQAKLSPTSSFSDDLGLDSLDAVEVVMAVEEEFSIEIPDAEADAIQTVKQAIDYIEKTPEAH
;
A
#
# COMPACT_ATOMS: atom_id res chain seq x y z
N MET A 1 61.73 16.91 73.43
CA MET A 1 60.51 16.21 72.99
C MET A 1 59.82 17.09 71.96
N SER A 2 60.05 16.80 70.67
CA SER A 2 59.61 17.63 69.55
C SER A 2 58.24 17.14 69.06
N PHE A 3 57.24 18.01 69.13
CA PHE A 3 55.86 17.70 68.77
C PHE A 3 55.63 17.98 67.27
N PHE A 4 55.45 16.93 66.50
CA PHE A 4 55.07 16.96 65.08
C PHE A 4 53.65 17.55 64.93
N ARG A 5 53.50 18.63 64.16
CA ARG A 5 52.19 19.15 63.74
C ARG A 5 51.76 18.45 62.46
N LEU A 6 50.62 17.77 62.52
CA LEU A 6 49.97 17.06 61.42
C LEU A 6 49.20 18.07 60.54
N ALA A 7 49.62 18.25 59.29
CA ALA A 7 48.93 19.13 58.33
C ALA A 7 47.78 18.37 57.66
N THR A 8 46.54 18.80 57.90
CA THR A 8 45.35 18.27 57.23
C THR A 8 45.15 18.96 55.88
N ARG A 9 45.54 18.27 54.80
CA ARG A 9 45.38 18.74 53.43
C ARG A 9 43.91 18.66 53.02
N SER A 10 43.24 19.81 52.91
CA SER A 10 41.88 19.93 52.37
C SER A 10 41.87 19.64 50.87
N LEU A 11 41.09 18.66 50.41
CA LEU A 11 40.84 18.44 48.99
C LEU A 11 39.62 19.26 48.55
N PRO A 12 39.66 19.97 47.40
CA PRO A 12 38.49 20.67 46.89
C PRO A 12 37.46 19.67 46.33
N ARG A 13 36.21 19.94 46.64
CA ARG A 13 35.01 19.21 46.22
C ARG A 13 34.84 19.32 44.70
N ALA A 14 34.90 18.19 44.00
CA ALA A 14 34.68 18.13 42.56
C ALA A 14 33.26 18.61 42.20
N THR A 15 33.16 19.65 41.37
CA THR A 15 31.90 20.12 40.79
C THR A 15 31.55 19.27 39.58
N PHE A 16 30.46 18.52 39.68
CA PHE A 16 29.93 17.71 38.58
C PHE A 16 29.25 18.62 37.56
N THR A 17 29.89 18.87 36.42
CA THR A 17 29.27 19.53 35.27
C THR A 17 28.48 18.50 34.46
N PRO A 18 27.15 18.63 34.30
CA PRO A 18 26.41 17.73 33.44
C PRO A 18 26.83 17.96 31.98
N ALA A 19 27.33 16.92 31.32
CA ALA A 19 27.60 16.95 29.89
C ALA A 19 26.29 17.18 29.13
N ARG A 20 26.22 18.29 28.40
CA ARG A 20 25.07 18.66 27.57
C ARG A 20 25.14 17.82 26.29
N PHE A 21 24.45 16.68 26.26
CA PHE A 21 24.35 15.88 25.04
C PHE A 21 23.60 16.70 23.97
N PRO A 22 24.17 16.90 22.77
CA PRO A 22 23.43 17.53 21.69
C PRO A 22 22.25 16.62 21.36
N SER A 23 21.05 17.16 21.46
CA SER A 23 19.84 16.49 20.99
C SER A 23 20.00 16.27 19.49
N LEU A 24 20.35 15.05 19.09
CA LEU A 24 20.37 14.66 17.69
C LEU A 24 18.91 14.63 17.25
N TYR A 25 18.52 15.66 16.51
CA TYR A 25 17.23 15.71 15.84
C TYR A 25 17.21 14.60 14.79
N VAL A 26 16.63 13.45 15.15
CA VAL A 26 16.36 12.39 14.17
C VAL A 26 15.08 12.80 13.44
N PRO A 27 15.14 13.19 12.16
CA PRO A 27 13.93 13.42 11.41
C PRO A 27 13.17 12.08 11.37
N ARG A 28 11.99 12.04 11.98
CA ARG A 28 11.06 10.94 11.75
C ARG A 28 10.72 10.97 10.27
N ALA A 29 11.30 10.02 9.51
CA ALA A 29 10.92 9.78 8.13
C ALA A 29 9.40 9.56 8.11
N ARG A 30 8.69 10.54 7.57
CA ARG A 30 7.27 10.40 7.27
C ARG A 30 7.20 9.55 6.01
N TYR A 31 7.16 8.24 6.17
CA TYR A 31 6.68 7.37 5.09
C TYR A 31 5.20 7.71 4.89
N SER A 32 4.91 8.61 3.96
CA SER A 32 3.54 8.87 3.54
C SER A 32 3.08 7.70 2.68
N ALA A 33 2.52 6.68 3.30
CA ALA A 33 1.77 5.63 2.62
C ALA A 33 0.38 6.17 2.22
N ALA A 34 0.35 7.18 1.37
CA ALA A 34 -0.90 7.77 0.88
C ALA A 34 -0.69 8.39 -0.50
N ALA A 35 -0.28 7.55 -1.46
CA ALA A 35 -0.69 7.78 -2.83
C ALA A 35 -1.89 6.85 -3.02
N GLY A 36 -3.10 7.40 -3.12
CA GLY A 36 -4.26 6.62 -3.56
C GLY A 36 -3.94 5.94 -4.90
N LEU A 37 -4.58 4.81 -5.17
CA LEU A 37 -4.39 4.09 -6.42
C LEU A 37 -4.68 5.04 -7.59
N SER A 38 -3.67 5.29 -8.43
CA SER A 38 -3.87 6.03 -9.67
C SER A 38 -4.70 5.19 -10.64
N ARG A 39 -5.52 5.82 -11.47
CA ARG A 39 -6.31 5.12 -12.49
C ARG A 39 -5.46 4.20 -13.37
N ASP A 40 -4.25 4.66 -13.72
CA ASP A 40 -3.28 3.88 -14.51
C ASP A 40 -2.83 2.61 -13.77
N SER A 41 -2.60 2.69 -12.45
CA SER A 41 -2.26 1.51 -11.64
C SER A 41 -3.42 0.52 -11.54
N ILE A 42 -4.66 0.99 -11.39
CA ILE A 42 -5.85 0.12 -11.37
C ILE A 42 -5.98 -0.59 -12.72
N GLN A 43 -5.90 0.18 -13.81
CA GLN A 43 -5.97 -0.36 -15.16
C GLN A 43 -4.90 -1.41 -15.43
N SER A 44 -3.65 -1.16 -15.03
CA SER A 44 -2.57 -2.15 -15.21
C SER A 44 -2.86 -3.43 -14.45
N ARG A 45 -3.25 -3.34 -13.17
CA ARG A 45 -3.55 -4.51 -12.34
C ARG A 45 -4.73 -5.32 -12.87
N VAL A 46 -5.83 -4.66 -13.26
CA VAL A 46 -6.99 -5.33 -13.87
C VAL A 46 -6.60 -6.04 -15.17
N LEU A 47 -5.80 -5.39 -16.02
CA LEU A 47 -5.31 -6.02 -17.26
C LEU A 47 -4.38 -7.20 -16.96
N ASP A 48 -3.58 -7.13 -15.91
CA ASP A 48 -2.68 -8.22 -15.52
C ASP A 48 -3.45 -9.43 -14.98
N VAL A 49 -4.50 -9.20 -14.18
CA VAL A 49 -5.45 -10.25 -13.78
C VAL A 49 -6.06 -10.92 -15.02
N LEU A 50 -6.56 -10.14 -15.97
CA LEU A 50 -7.18 -10.66 -17.20
C LEU A 50 -6.22 -11.45 -18.09
N LYS A 51 -4.93 -11.06 -18.16
CA LYS A 51 -3.91 -11.82 -18.90
C LYS A 51 -3.62 -13.20 -18.28
N GLY A 52 -3.92 -13.39 -16.99
CA GLY A 52 -3.75 -14.65 -16.29
C GLY A 52 -4.77 -15.72 -16.68
N PHE A 53 -5.91 -15.33 -17.26
CA PHE A 53 -6.94 -16.25 -17.71
C PHE A 53 -6.63 -16.81 -19.10
N GLU A 54 -6.47 -18.13 -19.21
CA GLU A 54 -6.14 -18.80 -20.49
C GLU A 54 -7.20 -18.60 -21.58
N LYS A 55 -8.45 -18.34 -21.19
CA LYS A 55 -9.58 -18.10 -22.09
C LYS A 55 -9.54 -16.70 -22.74
N VAL A 56 -8.74 -15.78 -22.21
CA VAL A 56 -8.67 -14.39 -22.67
C VAL A 56 -7.56 -14.22 -23.71
N ASP A 57 -7.93 -13.76 -24.90
CA ASP A 57 -6.96 -13.41 -25.93
C ASP A 57 -6.33 -12.03 -25.65
N GLN A 58 -5.04 -12.02 -25.35
CA GLN A 58 -4.29 -10.79 -25.07
C GLN A 58 -4.28 -9.80 -26.24
N ALA A 59 -4.46 -10.27 -27.48
CA ALA A 59 -4.53 -9.40 -28.64
C ALA A 59 -5.85 -8.61 -28.71
N LYS A 60 -6.90 -9.08 -28.03
CA LYS A 60 -8.23 -8.45 -27.99
C LYS A 60 -8.50 -7.70 -26.69
N LEU A 61 -7.57 -7.77 -25.73
CA LEU A 61 -7.66 -7.02 -24.48
C LEU A 61 -7.49 -5.52 -24.74
N SER A 62 -8.62 -4.81 -24.67
CA SER A 62 -8.69 -3.36 -24.62
C SER A 62 -9.36 -2.94 -23.32
N PRO A 63 -9.02 -1.79 -22.73
CA PRO A 63 -9.78 -1.22 -21.62
C PRO A 63 -11.26 -0.99 -21.97
N THR A 64 -11.63 -0.96 -23.25
CA THR A 64 -13.04 -0.80 -23.69
C THR A 64 -13.72 -2.11 -24.07
N SER A 65 -13.04 -3.26 -23.96
CA SER A 65 -13.59 -4.54 -24.38
C SER A 65 -14.73 -5.01 -23.47
N SER A 66 -15.74 -5.64 -24.08
CA SER A 66 -16.81 -6.37 -23.41
C SER A 66 -16.33 -7.78 -23.00
N PHE A 67 -16.64 -8.21 -21.78
CA PHE A 67 -16.28 -9.55 -21.29
C PHE A 67 -16.95 -10.65 -22.12
N SER A 68 -18.23 -10.47 -22.45
CA SER A 68 -18.99 -11.43 -23.25
C SER A 68 -18.74 -11.29 -24.75
N ASP A 69 -18.82 -10.07 -25.30
CA ASP A 69 -18.87 -9.90 -26.76
C ASP A 69 -17.49 -9.90 -27.42
N ASP A 70 -16.48 -9.29 -26.78
CA ASP A 70 -15.13 -9.16 -27.36
C ASP A 70 -14.21 -10.29 -26.90
N LEU A 71 -14.24 -10.60 -25.59
CA LEU A 71 -13.41 -11.63 -24.99
C LEU A 71 -14.07 -13.02 -25.06
N GLY A 72 -15.39 -13.11 -25.30
CA GLY A 72 -16.08 -14.39 -25.44
C GLY A 72 -16.17 -15.18 -24.13
N LEU A 73 -16.08 -14.51 -22.98
CA LEU A 73 -16.19 -15.15 -21.68
C LEU A 73 -17.64 -15.60 -21.46
N ASP A 74 -17.81 -16.80 -20.92
CA ASP A 74 -19.13 -17.27 -20.52
C ASP A 74 -19.56 -16.60 -19.19
N SER A 75 -20.82 -16.81 -18.79
CA SER A 75 -21.35 -16.21 -17.56
C SER A 75 -20.67 -16.73 -16.29
N LEU A 76 -20.03 -17.91 -16.34
CA LEU A 76 -19.30 -18.47 -15.20
C LEU A 76 -17.89 -17.87 -15.12
N ASP A 77 -17.23 -17.71 -16.27
CA ASP A 77 -15.93 -17.05 -16.42
C ASP A 77 -16.01 -15.59 -15.97
N ALA A 78 -17.12 -14.90 -16.25
CA ALA A 78 -17.34 -13.54 -15.77
C ALA A 78 -17.33 -13.48 -14.22
N VAL A 79 -17.93 -14.47 -13.55
CA VAL A 79 -17.90 -14.56 -12.07
C VAL A 79 -16.48 -14.82 -11.57
N GLU A 80 -15.73 -15.72 -12.22
CA GLU A 80 -14.32 -15.98 -11.85
C GLU A 80 -13.44 -14.74 -11.98
N VAL A 81 -13.61 -13.96 -13.06
CA VAL A 81 -12.89 -12.70 -13.27
C VAL A 81 -13.23 -11.68 -12.19
N VAL A 82 -14.50 -11.52 -11.84
CA VAL A 82 -14.93 -10.59 -10.78
C VAL A 82 -14.32 -11.00 -9.45
N MET A 83 -14.37 -12.28 -9.09
CA MET A 83 -13.76 -12.79 -7.85
C MET A 83 -12.24 -12.57 -7.80
N ALA A 84 -11.53 -12.75 -8.93
CA ALA A 84 -10.10 -12.49 -8.99
C ALA A 84 -9.78 -10.99 -8.82
N VAL A 85 -10.63 -10.12 -9.35
CA VAL A 85 -10.51 -8.66 -9.15
C VAL A 85 -10.80 -8.26 -7.70
N GLU A 86 -11.81 -8.86 -7.07
CA GLU A 86 -12.10 -8.68 -5.64
C GLU A 86 -10.91 -9.05 -4.76
N GLU A 87 -10.29 -10.20 -5.02
CA GLU A 87 -9.12 -10.67 -4.28
C GLU A 87 -7.90 -9.75 -4.51
N GLU A 88 -7.65 -9.34 -5.75
CA GLU A 88 -6.52 -8.47 -6.11
C GLU A 88 -6.58 -7.12 -5.39
N PHE A 89 -7.76 -6.50 -5.30
CA PHE A 89 -7.94 -5.20 -4.65
C PHE A 89 -8.43 -5.30 -3.20
N SER A 90 -8.63 -6.51 -2.68
CA SER A 90 -9.18 -6.79 -1.35
C SER A 90 -10.50 -6.05 -1.07
N ILE A 91 -11.41 -6.09 -2.04
CA ILE A 91 -12.75 -5.47 -1.97
C ILE A 91 -13.85 -6.52 -2.07
N GLU A 92 -15.06 -6.19 -1.63
CA GLU A 92 -16.26 -7.01 -1.84
C GLU A 92 -17.19 -6.27 -2.81
N ILE A 93 -17.51 -6.90 -3.95
CA ILE A 93 -18.44 -6.37 -4.94
C ILE A 93 -19.76 -7.16 -4.78
N PRO A 94 -20.88 -6.49 -4.46
CA PRO A 94 -22.15 -7.19 -4.35
C PRO A 94 -22.59 -7.74 -5.72
N ASP A 95 -23.20 -8.92 -5.76
CA ASP A 95 -23.66 -9.61 -6.98
C ASP A 95 -24.43 -8.69 -7.95
N ALA A 96 -25.30 -7.83 -7.42
CA ALA A 96 -26.11 -6.90 -8.22
C ALA A 96 -25.26 -5.86 -8.99
N GLU A 97 -24.10 -5.49 -8.46
CA GLU A 97 -23.15 -4.58 -9.10
C GLU A 97 -22.19 -5.35 -10.01
N ALA A 98 -21.78 -6.55 -9.62
CA ALA A 98 -21.00 -7.47 -10.46
C ALA A 98 -21.73 -7.78 -11.78
N ASP A 99 -23.03 -8.09 -11.73
CA ASP A 99 -23.87 -8.35 -12.92
C ASP A 99 -23.99 -7.13 -13.85
N ALA A 100 -23.85 -5.92 -13.30
CA ALA A 100 -23.88 -4.68 -14.07
C ALA A 100 -22.53 -4.37 -14.76
N ILE A 101 -21.45 -5.00 -14.34
CA ILE A 101 -20.10 -4.84 -14.89
C ILE A 101 -19.94 -5.79 -16.09
N GLN A 102 -20.14 -5.25 -17.29
CA GLN A 102 -20.04 -6.01 -18.55
C GLN A 102 -18.77 -5.72 -19.35
N THR A 103 -18.05 -4.65 -18.98
CA THR A 103 -16.85 -4.19 -19.68
C THR A 103 -15.69 -3.96 -18.73
N VAL A 104 -14.47 -4.10 -19.25
CA VAL A 104 -13.23 -3.84 -18.48
C VAL A 104 -13.21 -2.41 -17.95
N LYS A 105 -13.70 -1.45 -18.75
CA LYS A 105 -13.81 -0.05 -18.35
C LYS A 105 -14.69 0.13 -17.11
N GLN A 106 -15.85 -0.53 -17.08
CA GLN A 106 -16.78 -0.44 -15.95
C GLN A 106 -16.15 -1.02 -14.68
N ALA A 107 -15.40 -2.12 -14.78
CA ALA A 107 -14.66 -2.66 -13.64
C ALA A 107 -13.62 -1.65 -13.11
N ILE A 108 -12.84 -1.03 -13.99
CA ILE A 108 -11.86 0.01 -13.61
C ILE A 108 -12.56 1.21 -12.96
N ASP A 109 -13.62 1.72 -13.60
CA ASP A 109 -14.38 2.88 -13.11
C ASP A 109 -15.09 2.55 -11.76
N TYR A 110 -15.40 1.28 -11.50
CA TYR A 110 -15.93 0.80 -10.23
C TYR A 110 -14.87 0.84 -9.13
N ILE A 111 -13.71 0.21 -9.37
CA ILE A 111 -12.60 0.16 -8.42
C ILE A 111 -12.10 1.58 -8.10
N GLU A 112 -12.05 2.47 -9.10
CA GLU A 112 -11.67 3.88 -8.91
C GLU A 112 -12.61 4.63 -7.95
N LYS A 113 -13.88 4.25 -7.89
CA LYS A 113 -14.86 4.83 -6.96
C LYS A 113 -14.80 4.22 -5.57
N THR A 114 -14.15 3.06 -5.41
CA THR A 114 -14.06 2.34 -4.14
C THR A 114 -12.77 2.75 -3.42
N PRO A 115 -12.83 3.63 -2.40
CA PRO A 115 -11.65 4.19 -1.75
C PRO A 115 -10.90 3.17 -0.86
N GLU A 116 -11.48 2.00 -0.60
CA GLU A 116 -10.88 0.92 0.19
C GLU A 116 -10.06 -0.07 -0.67
N ALA A 117 -10.04 0.11 -1.99
CA ALA A 117 -9.20 -0.69 -2.87
C ALA A 117 -7.72 -0.39 -2.59
N HIS A 118 -6.93 -1.44 -2.32
CA HIS A 118 -5.51 -1.35 -1.96
C HIS A 118 -4.60 -2.14 -2.88
#